data_AF-A0A957YYA7-F1
#
_entry.id   AF-A0A957YYA7-F1
#
_cell.length_a   1.000
_cell.length_b   1.000
_cell.length_c   1.000
_cell.angle_alpha   90.00
_cell.angle_beta   90.00
_cell.angle_gamma   90.00
#
_symmetry.space_group_name_H-M   'P 1'
#
loop_
_entity.id
_entity.type
_entity.pdbx_description
1 polymer ?
#
loop_
_entity_poly.entity_id
_entity_poly.type
_entity_poly.pdbx_seq_one_letter_code
_entity_poly.pdbx_strand_id
1 'polypeptide(L)'
;MGKPTGFMEFDRKLADERDPLERVNDYNEFHLHISESTLQQQGARCMDCGIPFCHTGTLINGLASGCPINNLIPEWNDLVFKGKWREALDRLHKTNN
;
A
#
# COMPACT_ATOMS: atom_id res chain seq x y z
N MET A 1 2.42 -13.83 4.68
CA MET A 1 1.95 -12.42 4.61
C MET A 1 0.83 -12.33 3.58
N GLY A 2 -0.23 -11.58 3.87
CA GLY A 2 -1.40 -11.52 2.98
C GLY A 2 -2.13 -12.87 2.86
N LYS A 3 -3.01 -12.99 1.86
CA LYS A 3 -3.66 -14.24 1.49
C LYS A 3 -2.93 -14.84 0.28
N PRO A 4 -2.45 -16.10 0.32
CA PRO A 4 -1.67 -16.69 -0.78
C PRO A 4 -2.32 -16.57 -2.17
N THR A 5 -3.65 -16.64 -2.24
CA THR A 5 -4.44 -16.52 -3.46
C THR A 5 -5.15 -15.16 -3.60
N GLY A 6 -4.92 -14.23 -2.66
CA GLY A 6 -5.65 -12.96 -2.60
C GLY A 6 -5.50 -12.09 -3.85
N PHE A 7 -4.35 -12.16 -4.53
CA PHE A 7 -4.13 -11.43 -5.77
C PHE A 7 -4.93 -11.97 -6.97
N MET A 8 -5.40 -13.23 -6.90
CA MET A 8 -6.27 -13.85 -7.90
C MET A 8 -7.75 -13.67 -7.55
N GLU A 9 -8.08 -13.55 -6.27
CA GLU A 9 -9.48 -13.48 -5.81
C GLU A 9 -10.04 -12.07 -5.72
N PHE A 10 -9.20 -11.07 -5.43
CA PHE A 10 -9.63 -9.69 -5.28
C PHE A 10 -9.02 -8.84 -6.38
N ASP A 11 -9.79 -8.16 -7.21
CA ASP A 11 -9.22 -7.22 -8.17
C ASP A 11 -8.55 -6.02 -7.47
N ARG A 12 -7.59 -5.41 -8.17
CA ARG A 12 -7.00 -4.14 -7.70
C ARG A 12 -8.06 -3.06 -7.71
N LYS A 13 -8.21 -2.35 -6.59
CA LYS A 13 -9.09 -1.19 -6.47
C LYS A 13 -8.29 0.05 -6.05
N LEU A 14 -8.66 1.19 -6.61
CA LEU A 14 -8.13 2.50 -6.26
C LEU A 14 -9.22 3.30 -5.54
N ALA A 15 -8.82 4.40 -4.91
CA ALA A 15 -9.77 5.37 -4.40
C ALA A 15 -10.53 6.00 -5.57
N ASP A 16 -11.83 6.22 -5.37
CA ASP A 16 -12.60 7.05 -6.30
C ASP A 16 -12.10 8.50 -6.21
N GLU A 17 -12.25 9.25 -7.31
CA GLU A 17 -11.84 10.64 -7.38
C GLU A 17 -13.05 11.57 -7.44
N ARG A 18 -12.92 12.76 -6.85
CA ARG A 18 -13.84 13.88 -7.07
C ARG A 18 -13.88 14.28 -8.54
N ASP A 19 -15.03 14.74 -9.02
CA ASP A 19 -15.19 15.17 -10.41
C ASP A 19 -14.17 16.28 -10.76
N PRO A 20 -13.47 16.18 -11.91
CA PRO A 20 -12.52 17.19 -12.35
C PRO A 20 -13.09 18.61 -12.38
N LEU A 21 -14.34 18.80 -12.79
CA LEU A 21 -14.99 20.12 -12.88
C LEU A 21 -15.36 20.68 -11.51
N GLU A 22 -15.56 19.83 -10.51
CA GLU A 22 -15.78 20.29 -9.14
C GLU A 22 -14.45 20.67 -8.48
N ARG A 23 -13.41 19.83 -8.59
CA ARG A 23 -12.13 20.00 -7.88
C ARG A 23 -11.25 21.14 -8.39
N VAL A 24 -11.55 21.73 -9.55
CA VAL A 24 -10.85 22.95 -10.02
C VAL A 24 -11.23 24.22 -9.23
N ASN A 25 -12.29 24.15 -8.43
CA ASN A 25 -12.80 25.31 -7.68
C ASN A 25 -12.26 25.38 -6.24
N ASP A 26 -11.48 24.40 -5.79
CA ASP A 26 -10.89 24.36 -4.45
C ASP A 26 -9.54 23.63 -4.44
N TYR A 27 -8.91 23.57 -3.26
CA TYR A 27 -7.62 22.89 -3.04
C TYR A 27 -7.75 21.68 -2.11
N ASN A 28 -8.95 21.12 -1.95
CA ASN A 28 -9.15 19.95 -1.09
C ASN A 28 -8.62 18.68 -1.78
N GLU A 29 -8.33 17.64 -0.98
CA GLU A 29 -7.94 16.33 -1.50
C GLU A 29 -8.99 15.78 -2.48
N PHE A 30 -8.53 15.19 -3.58
CA PHE A 30 -9.41 14.70 -4.63
C PHE A 30 -9.67 13.20 -4.54
N HIS A 31 -8.81 12.43 -3.86
CA HIS A 31 -9.08 11.04 -3.59
C HIS A 31 -10.07 10.90 -2.43
N LEU A 32 -11.12 10.12 -2.67
CA LEU A 32 -12.09 9.77 -1.64
C LEU A 32 -11.53 8.67 -0.73
N HIS A 33 -11.98 8.66 0.53
CA HIS A 33 -11.57 7.62 1.46
C HIS A 33 -12.09 6.25 1.03
N ILE A 34 -11.17 5.28 0.97
CA ILE A 34 -11.49 3.88 0.73
C ILE A 34 -12.00 3.27 2.04
N SER A 35 -13.04 2.44 1.96
CA SER A 35 -13.53 1.72 3.14
C SER A 35 -12.45 0.80 3.72
N GLU A 36 -12.44 0.67 5.05
CA GLU A 36 -11.47 -0.20 5.75
C GLU A 36 -11.50 -1.63 5.21
N SER A 37 -12.69 -2.19 4.99
CA SER A 37 -12.88 -3.54 4.42
C SER A 37 -12.20 -3.70 3.06
N THR A 38 -12.25 -2.67 2.21
CA THR A 38 -11.61 -2.68 0.90
C THR A 38 -10.09 -2.58 1.06
N LEU A 39 -9.59 -1.74 1.96
CA LEU A 39 -8.16 -1.67 2.26
C LEU A 39 -7.60 -3.00 2.79
N GLN A 40 -8.34 -3.67 3.69
CA GLN A 40 -7.99 -5.00 4.17
C GLN A 40 -7.91 -6.02 3.02
N GLN A 41 -8.89 -6.01 2.09
CA GLN A 41 -8.85 -6.84 0.88
C GLN A 41 -7.66 -6.51 -0.03
N GLN A 42 -7.31 -5.23 -0.19
CA GLN A 42 -6.14 -4.84 -0.97
C GLN A 42 -4.82 -5.27 -0.30
N GLY A 43 -4.73 -5.20 1.04
CA GLY A 43 -3.61 -5.76 1.80
C GLY A 43 -3.47 -7.28 1.62
N ALA A 44 -4.60 -7.99 1.48
CA ALA A 44 -4.61 -9.43 1.22
C ALA A 44 -3.98 -9.83 -0.13
N ARG A 45 -3.86 -8.91 -1.10
CA ARG A 45 -3.26 -9.16 -2.42
C ARG A 45 -1.73 -9.27 -2.38
N CYS A 46 -1.08 -8.97 -1.25
CA CYS A 46 0.37 -9.18 -1.11
C CYS A 46 0.71 -10.67 -1.29
N MET A 47 1.64 -10.98 -2.20
CA MET A 47 1.95 -12.35 -2.62
C MET A 47 2.99 -13.07 -1.74
N ASP A 48 3.55 -12.40 -0.72
CA ASP A 48 4.63 -12.95 0.10
C ASP A 48 5.79 -13.53 -0.74
N CYS A 49 6.34 -12.70 -1.64
CA CYS A 49 7.19 -13.14 -2.75
C CYS A 49 8.53 -13.84 -2.36
N GLY A 50 8.86 -13.97 -1.07
CA GLY A 50 10.14 -14.47 -0.56
C GLY A 50 11.30 -13.47 -0.76
N ILE A 51 11.49 -12.99 -1.99
CA ILE A 51 12.41 -11.89 -2.34
C ILE A 51 11.57 -10.70 -2.80
N PRO A 52 11.10 -9.85 -1.86
CA PRO A 52 10.18 -8.77 -2.18
C PRO A 52 10.88 -7.59 -2.87
N PHE A 53 10.71 -7.47 -4.18
CA PHE A 53 11.21 -6.34 -4.98
C PHE A 53 10.71 -4.97 -4.49
N CYS A 54 9.57 -4.92 -3.81
CA CYS A 54 9.01 -3.67 -3.30
C CYS A 54 9.87 -3.02 -2.19
N HIS A 55 10.59 -3.79 -1.37
CA HIS A 55 11.42 -3.22 -0.29
C HIS A 55 12.91 -3.04 -0.66
N THR A 56 13.40 -3.69 -1.73
CA THR A 56 14.84 -3.94 -1.97
C THR A 56 15.77 -2.73 -1.85
N GLY A 57 15.35 -1.54 -2.30
CA GLY A 57 16.06 -0.27 -2.14
C GLY A 57 17.46 -0.17 -2.77
N THR A 58 17.90 -1.21 -3.49
CA THR A 58 19.25 -1.27 -4.09
C THR A 58 19.30 -0.41 -5.35
N LEU A 59 20.42 0.29 -5.58
CA LEU A 59 20.61 1.11 -6.77
C LEU A 59 20.96 0.25 -8.00
N ILE A 60 20.16 0.40 -9.06
CA ILE A 60 20.39 -0.16 -10.39
C ILE A 60 20.44 1.01 -11.37
N ASN A 61 21.57 1.19 -12.07
CA ASN A 61 21.77 2.31 -13.00
C ASN A 61 21.48 3.70 -12.39
N GLY A 62 21.80 3.89 -11.12
CA GLY A 62 21.58 5.16 -10.40
C GLY A 62 20.15 5.37 -9.88
N LEU A 63 19.24 4.42 -10.07
CA LEU A 63 17.85 4.47 -9.58
C LEU A 63 17.59 3.38 -8.54
N ALA A 64 16.80 3.69 -7.51
CA ALA A 64 16.42 2.69 -6.51
C ALA A 64 15.45 1.65 -7.10
N SER A 65 15.78 0.38 -6.95
CA SER A 65 14.88 -0.75 -7.22
C SER A 65 13.98 -0.97 -5.99
N GLY A 66 12.69 -0.69 -6.10
CA GLY A 66 11.75 -0.71 -4.98
C GLY A 66 11.76 0.59 -4.18
N CYS A 67 11.51 0.51 -2.87
CA CYS A 67 11.44 1.70 -2.02
C CYS A 67 12.84 2.21 -1.61
N PRO A 68 13.19 3.49 -1.88
CA PRO A 68 14.52 4.03 -1.58
C PRO A 68 14.84 4.14 -0.09
N ILE A 69 13.83 4.12 0.78
CA ILE A 69 13.99 4.16 2.24
C ILE A 69 13.83 2.77 2.87
N ASN A 70 13.87 1.70 2.07
CA ASN A 70 13.80 0.31 2.54
C ASN A 70 12.55 -0.01 3.37
N ASN A 71 11.43 0.61 2.99
CA ASN A 71 10.13 0.43 3.61
C ASN A 71 9.72 -1.05 3.67
N LEU A 72 9.25 -1.49 4.83
CA LEU A 72 8.91 -2.89 5.14
C LEU A 72 7.50 -3.26 4.66
N ILE A 73 7.25 -3.00 3.36
CA ILE A 73 5.94 -3.02 2.70
C ILE A 73 5.14 -4.32 2.91
N PRO A 74 5.74 -5.52 2.75
CA PRO A 74 4.98 -6.76 2.93
C PRO A 74 4.39 -6.89 4.35
N GLU A 75 5.08 -6.35 5.35
CA GLU A 75 4.72 -6.53 6.75
C GLU A 75 3.53 -5.65 7.15
N TRP A 76 3.53 -4.37 6.82
CA TRP A 76 2.35 -3.54 7.11
C TRP A 76 1.17 -3.90 6.21
N ASN A 77 1.37 -4.42 5.01
CA ASN A 77 0.26 -4.95 4.20
C ASN A 77 -0.42 -6.16 4.87
N ASP A 78 0.36 -7.05 5.48
CA ASP A 78 -0.16 -8.16 6.27
C ASP A 78 -0.90 -7.69 7.54
N LEU A 79 -0.37 -6.67 8.21
CA LEU A 79 -1.01 -6.06 9.38
C LEU A 79 -2.31 -5.34 9.00
N VAL A 80 -2.33 -4.61 7.89
CA VAL A 80 -3.54 -4.00 7.32
C VAL A 80 -4.58 -5.07 6.99
N PHE A 81 -4.19 -6.15 6.30
CA PHE A 81 -5.10 -7.27 6.02
C PHE A 81 -5.75 -7.85 7.29
N LYS A 82 -5.01 -7.90 8.40
CA LYS A 82 -5.49 -8.38 9.71
C LYS A 82 -6.23 -7.33 10.54
N GLY A 83 -6.42 -6.11 10.03
CA GLY A 83 -7.05 -4.99 10.77
C GLY A 83 -6.19 -4.41 11.89
N LYS A 84 -4.88 -4.70 11.91
CA LYS A 84 -3.93 -4.25 12.95
C LYS A 84 -3.32 -2.88 12.61
N TRP A 85 -4.16 -1.86 12.48
CA TRP A 85 -3.76 -0.54 11.97
C TRP A 85 -2.66 0.16 12.76
N ARG A 86 -2.72 0.11 14.10
CA ARG A 86 -1.68 0.72 14.94
C ARG A 86 -0.32 0.07 14.69
N GLU A 87 -0.27 -1.27 14.68
CA GLU A 87 0.96 -2.02 14.41
C GLU A 87 1.48 -1.76 12.99
N ALA A 88 0.58 -1.65 12.01
CA ALA A 88 0.93 -1.31 10.63
C ALA A 88 1.60 0.07 10.54
N LEU A 89 1.04 1.07 11.22
CA LEU A 89 1.59 2.42 11.32
C LEU A 89 2.96 2.42 12.01
N ASP A 90 3.08 1.76 13.15
CA ASP A 90 4.35 1.63 13.88
C ASP A 90 5.42 0.97 13.00
N ARG A 91 5.03 0.00 12.16
CA ARG A 91 5.95 -0.66 11.23
C ARG A 91 6.39 0.26 10.10
N LEU A 92 5.49 1.08 9.55
CA LEU A 92 5.80 2.13 8.56
C LEU A 92 6.80 3.15 9.13
N HIS A 93 6.57 3.61 10.36
CA HIS A 93 7.41 4.62 11.00
C HIS A 93 8.83 4.17 11.37
N LYS A 94 9.13 2.87 11.28
CA LYS A 94 10.52 2.41 11.49
C LYS A 94 11.48 2.86 10.39
N THR A 95 10.96 3.18 9.20
CA THR A 95 11.76 3.56 8.04
C THR A 95 11.32 4.89 7.43
N ASN A 96 10.15 5.41 7.79
CA ASN A 96 9.56 6.62 7.23
C ASN A 96 9.06 7.56 8.35
N ASN A 97 9.71 8.72 8.51
CA ASN A 97 9.42 9.69 9.58
C ASN A 97 8.30 10.66 9.19
#